data_AF-A0A2E7Z612-F1
#
_entry.id   AF-A0A2E7Z612-F1
#
_cell.length_a   1.000
_cell.length_b   1.000
_cell.length_c   1.000
_cell.angle_alpha   90.00
_cell.angle_beta   90.00
_cell.angle_gamma   90.00
#
_symmetry.space_group_name_H-M   'P 1'
#
loop_
_entity.id
_entity.type
_entity.pdbx_description
1 polymer ?
#
loop_
_entity_poly.entity_id
_entity_poly.type
_entity_poly.pdbx_seq_one_letter_code
_entity_poly.pdbx_strand_id
1 'polypeptide(L)' 'TIKADALIMVTARQPNDELYQALNQRSESESHILFRSLRRIGDCEAPAIIAAAVYSGHRYAQELDAGPDIPCRYE' A
#
# COMPACT_ATOMS: atom_id res chain seq x y z
N THR A 1 37.93 -9.78 12.15
CA THR A 1 37.13 -10.60 11.21
C THR A 1 36.62 -11.83 11.93
N ILE A 2 35.39 -12.26 11.65
CA ILE A 2 34.80 -13.47 12.22
C ILE A 2 34.75 -14.53 11.11
N LYS A 3 35.23 -15.75 11.38
CA LYS A 3 35.12 -16.87 10.44
C LYS A 3 33.75 -17.52 10.58
N ALA A 4 33.09 -17.81 9.46
CA ALA A 4 31.80 -18.49 9.42
C ALA A 4 31.69 -19.32 8.13
N ASP A 5 31.03 -20.48 8.20
CA ASP A 5 30.74 -21.33 7.03
C ASP A 5 29.60 -20.76 6.17
N ALA A 6 28.67 -20.01 6.80
CA ALA A 6 27.57 -19.35 6.12
C ALA A 6 27.14 -18.04 6.83
N LEU A 7 26.57 -17.12 6.05
CA LEU A 7 25.96 -15.87 6.51
C LEU A 7 24.49 -15.85 6.07
N ILE A 8 23.57 -15.81 7.04
CA ILE A 8 22.13 -15.65 6.78
C ILE A 8 21.75 -14.21 7.08
N MET A 9 21.36 -13.47 6.05
CA MET A 9 20.96 -12.08 6.18
C MET A 9 19.47 -11.99 6.50
N VAL A 10 19.16 -11.49 7.69
CA VAL A 10 17.79 -11.12 8.10
C VAL A 10 17.74 -9.60 8.21
N THR A 11 17.72 -8.94 7.06
CA THR A 11 17.73 -7.49 6.92
C THR A 11 16.31 -6.95 6.75
N ALA A 12 16.17 -5.68 6.38
CA ALA A 12 14.87 -5.07 6.11
C ALA A 12 14.22 -5.62 4.83
N ARG A 13 12.89 -5.61 4.80
CA ARG A 13 12.09 -5.93 3.60
C ARG A 13 11.92 -4.69 2.73
N GLN A 14 11.86 -4.89 1.42
CA GLN A 14 11.47 -3.85 0.45
C GLN A 14 10.01 -4.07 0.02
N PRO A 15 9.23 -3.00 -0.24
CA PRO A 15 7.92 -3.13 -0.85
C PRO A 15 8.02 -3.80 -2.23
N ASN A 16 7.05 -4.65 -2.56
CA ASN A 16 6.86 -5.14 -3.93
C ASN A 16 5.66 -4.43 -4.56
N ASP A 17 5.92 -3.33 -5.28
CA ASP A 17 4.89 -2.45 -5.85
C ASP A 17 5.02 -2.23 -7.37
N GLU A 18 5.78 -3.09 -8.06
CA GLU A 18 6.07 -2.96 -9.50
C GLU A 18 4.79 -2.83 -10.35
N LEU A 19 3.77 -3.65 -10.07
CA LEU A 19 2.48 -3.58 -10.77
C LEU A 19 1.78 -2.23 -10.57
N TYR A 20 1.84 -1.69 -9.34
CA TYR A 20 1.25 -0.38 -9.05
C TYR A 20 1.97 0.71 -9.84
N GLN A 21 3.30 0.70 -9.85
CA GLN A 21 4.09 1.68 -10.59
C GLN A 21 3.78 1.62 -12.10
N ALA A 22 3.70 0.42 -12.68
CA ALA A 22 3.36 0.23 -14.08
C ALA A 22 1.95 0.73 -14.43
N LEU A 23 0.95 0.47 -13.58
CA LEU A 23 -0.41 0.96 -13.77
C LEU A 23 -0.50 2.48 -13.61
N ASN A 24 0.24 3.05 -12.66
CA ASN A 24 0.26 4.50 -12.45
C ASN A 24 0.90 5.23 -13.64
N GLN A 25 2.05 4.76 -14.12
CA GLN A 25 2.71 5.30 -15.32
C GLN A 25 1.81 5.22 -16.58
N ARG A 26 1.05 4.13 -16.71
CA ARG A 26 0.11 3.97 -17.83
C ARG A 26 -1.04 4.97 -17.75
N SER A 27 -1.60 5.19 -16.57
CA SER A 27 -2.66 6.18 -16.36
C SER A 27 -2.20 7.62 -16.59
N GLU A 28 -0.91 7.92 -16.39
CA GLU A 28 -0.33 9.23 -16.71
C GLU A 28 -0.13 9.46 -18.22
N SER A 29 0.05 8.38 -18.99
CA SER A 29 0.39 8.44 -20.42
C SER A 29 -0.80 8.25 -21.37
N GLU A 30 -1.89 7.63 -20.92
CA GLU A 30 -3.10 7.45 -21.72
C GLU A 30 -4.12 8.58 -21.46
N SER A 31 -4.76 9.06 -22.54
CA SER A 31 -5.80 10.11 -22.48
C SER A 31 -7.16 9.62 -21.96
N HIS A 32 -7.31 8.32 -21.70
CA HIS A 32 -8.53 7.70 -21.21
C HIS A 32 -8.36 7.23 -19.76
N ILE A 33 -9.39 7.46 -18.95
CA ILE A 33 -9.42 7.05 -17.54
C ILE A 33 -9.54 5.53 -17.47
N LEU A 34 -8.46 4.84 -17.05
CA LEU A 34 -8.44 3.38 -16.87
C LEU A 34 -9.19 2.92 -15.61
N PHE A 35 -9.20 3.75 -14.56
CA PHE A 35 -9.82 3.46 -13.28
C PHE A 35 -10.18 4.76 -12.53
N ARG A 36 -11.22 4.72 -11.68
CA ARG A 36 -11.64 5.87 -10.85
C ARG A 36 -10.59 6.24 -9.78
N SER A 37 -9.96 5.25 -9.17
CA SER A 37 -8.86 5.42 -8.22
C SER A 37 -8.01 4.14 -8.16
N LEU A 38 -6.74 4.28 -7.78
CA LEU A 38 -5.81 3.18 -7.54
C LEU A 38 -5.11 3.41 -6.20
N ARG A 39 -5.08 2.38 -5.34
CA ARG A 39 -4.50 2.45 -3.99
C ARG A 39 -3.71 1.18 -3.69
N ARG A 40 -2.56 1.32 -3.01
CA ARG A 40 -1.81 0.21 -2.41
C ARG A 40 -2.30 -0.03 -0.98
N ILE A 41 -2.20 -1.27 -0.51
CA ILE A 41 -2.47 -1.66 0.88
C ILE A 41 -1.44 -2.69 1.34
N GLY A 42 -1.18 -2.75 2.64
CA GLY A 42 -0.29 -3.72 3.25
C GLY A 42 1.18 -3.50 2.88
N ASP A 43 1.93 -4.60 2.84
CA ASP A 43 3.40 -4.54 2.71
C ASP A 43 3.88 -4.00 1.36
N CYS A 44 3.03 -3.96 0.32
CA CYS A 44 3.37 -3.29 -0.95
C CYS A 44 3.30 -1.76 -0.86
N GLU A 45 2.62 -1.22 0.15
CA GLU A 45 2.70 0.20 0.50
C GLU A 45 3.91 0.46 1.40
N ALA A 46 4.02 -0.30 2.50
CA ALA A 46 5.16 -0.25 3.42
C ALA A 46 5.24 -1.55 4.25
N PRO A 47 6.35 -2.30 4.22
CA PRO A 47 6.52 -3.51 5.02
C PRO A 47 6.37 -3.26 6.53
N ALA A 48 5.42 -3.94 7.16
CA ALA A 48 5.08 -3.77 8.58
C ALA A 48 4.72 -5.11 9.26
N ILE A 49 4.09 -5.04 10.43
CA ILE A 49 3.54 -6.23 11.10
C ILE A 49 2.26 -6.71 10.41
N ILE A 50 1.90 -7.98 10.61
CA ILE A 50 0.69 -8.58 10.02
C ILE A 50 -0.57 -7.77 10.37
N ALA A 51 -0.69 -7.29 11.60
CA ALA A 51 -1.85 -6.49 12.03
C ALA A 51 -1.99 -5.19 11.23
N ALA A 52 -0.87 -4.55 10.84
CA ALA A 52 -0.89 -3.34 10.01
C ALA A 52 -1.35 -3.64 8.58
N ALA A 53 -0.92 -4.78 8.02
CA ALA A 53 -1.39 -5.21 6.71
C ALA A 53 -2.91 -5.50 6.71
N VAL A 54 -3.40 -6.22 7.72
CA VAL A 54 -4.85 -6.48 7.90
C VAL A 54 -5.63 -5.18 8.06
N TYR A 55 -5.17 -4.30 8.95
CA TYR A 55 -5.80 -3.00 9.19
C TYR A 55 -5.87 -2.15 7.92
N SER A 56 -4.79 -2.11 7.13
CA SER A 56 -4.76 -1.31 5.91
C SER A 56 -5.83 -1.72 4.89
N GLY A 57 -6.09 -3.03 4.74
CA GLY A 57 -7.15 -3.55 3.89
C GLY A 57 -8.54 -3.28 4.45
N HIS A 58 -8.71 -3.45 5.76
CA HIS A 58 -9.97 -3.12 6.45
C HIS A 58 -10.34 -1.65 6.28
N ARG A 59 -9.38 -0.75 6.56
CA ARG A 59 -9.53 0.69 6.40
C ARG A 59 -9.88 1.06 4.96
N TYR A 60 -9.15 0.51 3.98
CA TYR A 60 -9.44 0.81 2.56
C TYR A 60 -10.88 0.43 2.19
N ALA A 61 -11.38 -0.72 2.67
CA ALA A 61 -12.76 -1.13 2.42
C ALA A 61 -13.79 -0.22 3.08
N GLN A 62 -13.51 0.32 4.29
CA GLN A 62 -14.40 1.25 4.98
C GLN A 62 -14.42 2.64 4.32
N GLU A 63 -13.27 3.10 3.84
CA GLU A 63 -13.12 4.41 3.21
C GLU A 63 -13.54 4.42 1.72
N LEU A 64 -13.67 3.24 1.09
CA LEU A 64 -14.09 3.13 -0.30
C LEU A 64 -15.50 3.69 -0.47
N ASP A 65 -15.63 4.74 -1.29
CA ASP A 65 -16.87 5.48 -1.53
C ASP A 65 -17.47 6.20 -0.30
N ALA A 66 -16.73 6.25 0.82
CA ALA A 66 -17.10 7.12 1.93
C ALA A 66 -17.01 8.60 1.50
N GLY A 67 -18.05 9.38 1.83
CA GLY A 67 -18.01 10.84 1.70
C GLY A 67 -16.99 11.45 2.66
N PRO A 68 -16.66 12.75 2.52
CA PRO A 68 -15.84 13.44 3.51
C PRO A 68 -16.47 13.30 4.89
N ASP A 69 -15.66 13.11 5.94
CA ASP A 69 -16.12 13.14 7.32
C ASP A 69 -16.73 14.51 7.61
N ILE A 70 -18.07 14.60 7.52
CA ILE A 70 -18.82 15.76 7.96
C ILE A 70 -18.97 15.60 9.47
N PRO A 71 -18.31 16.41 10.32
CA PRO A 71 -18.50 16.30 11.76
C PRO A 71 -19.98 16.49 12.07
N CYS A 72 -20.59 15.53 12.77
CA CYS A 72 -21.95 15.70 13.29
C CYS A 72 -22.00 17.01 14.06
N ARG A 73 -22.85 17.94 13.59
CA ARG A 73 -23.11 19.19 14.27
C ARG A 73 -23.80 18.83 15.58
N TYR A 74 -23.12 19.02 16.70
CA TYR A 74 -23.76 18.93 18.01
C TYR A 74 -24.71 20.13 18.11
N GLU A 75 -26.02 19.89 18.04
CA GLU A 75 -27.07 20.85 18.38
C GLU A 75 -27.30 20.90 19.89
#